data_AF-C4WX98-F1
#
_entry.id   AF-C4WX98-F1
#
_cell.length_a   1.000
_cell.length_b   1.000
_cell.length_c   1.000
_cell.angle_alpha   90.00
_cell.angle_beta   90.00
_cell.angle_gamma   90.00
#
_symmetry.space_group_name_H-M   'P 1'
#
loop_
_entity.id
_entity.type
_entity.pdbx_description
1 polymer ?
#
loop_
_entity_poly.entity_id
_entity_poly.type
_entity_poly.pdbx_seq_one_letter_code
_entity_poly.pdbx_strand_id
1 'polypeptide(L)'
;METVIGIKFNDFVLIATDMTAAHSIMVMKDDEDKTYNITNNVVMGVTGEAGDVPRFAEYITQNVKLYRMRNGYDLSIPAIATFTRKTVAEHLRSQSPYQVNFMLGGYNPTEKKITFILH
;
A
#
# COMPACT_ATOMS: atom_id res chain seq x y z
N MET A 1 -2.55 4.28 -17.48
CA MET A 1 -3.52 3.97 -16.41
C MET A 1 -3.09 2.64 -15.81
N GLU A 2 -2.65 2.67 -14.57
CA GLU A 2 -2.15 1.49 -13.86
C GLU A 2 -3.34 0.74 -13.23
N THR A 3 -3.18 -0.56 -12.98
CA THR A 3 -4.28 -1.39 -12.47
C THR A 3 -3.83 -2.17 -11.24
N VAL A 4 -4.60 -2.07 -10.15
CA VAL A 4 -4.49 -2.93 -8.98
C VAL A 4 -5.78 -3.69 -8.80
N ILE A 5 -5.68 -5.01 -8.59
CA ILE A 5 -6.79 -5.89 -8.29
C ILE A 5 -6.48 -6.59 -6.98
N GLY A 6 -7.44 -6.59 -6.07
CA GLY A 6 -7.33 -7.31 -4.80
C GLY A 6 -8.54 -8.20 -4.57
N ILE A 7 -8.28 -9.46 -4.22
CA ILE A 7 -9.30 -10.47 -3.98
C ILE A 7 -9.12 -11.01 -2.56
N LYS A 8 -10.21 -10.96 -1.79
CA LYS A 8 -10.29 -11.53 -0.46
C LYS A 8 -10.86 -12.95 -0.53
N PHE A 9 -10.08 -13.92 -0.09
CA PHE A 9 -10.55 -15.30 0.11
C PHE A 9 -10.86 -15.53 1.60
N ASN A 10 -11.25 -16.77 1.95
CA ASN A 10 -11.53 -17.14 3.34
C ASN A 10 -10.26 -17.20 4.20
N ASP A 11 -9.14 -17.64 3.61
CA ASP A 11 -7.89 -17.89 4.35
C ASP A 11 -6.71 -16.99 3.93
N PHE A 12 -6.82 -16.28 2.81
CA PHE A 12 -5.76 -15.40 2.31
C PHE A 12 -6.30 -14.20 1.51
N VAL A 13 -5.41 -13.25 1.23
CA VAL A 13 -5.65 -12.12 0.31
C VAL A 13 -4.68 -12.24 -0.84
N LEU A 14 -5.17 -11.99 -2.05
CA LEU A 14 -4.35 -11.81 -3.23
C LEU A 14 -4.40 -10.34 -3.64
N ILE A 15 -3.25 -9.75 -3.95
CA ILE A 15 -3.13 -8.47 -4.63
C ILE A 15 -2.32 -8.70 -5.91
N ALA A 16 -2.84 -8.22 -7.03
CA ALA A 16 -2.18 -8.23 -8.32
C ALA A 16 -2.07 -6.78 -8.82
N THR A 17 -0.88 -6.40 -9.27
CA THR A 17 -0.58 -5.09 -9.86
C THR A 17 -0.09 -5.28 -11.28
N ASP A 18 -0.31 -4.29 -12.14
CA ASP A 18 0.36 -4.24 -13.44
C ASP A 18 1.87 -4.02 -13.28
N MET A 19 2.65 -4.48 -14.26
CA MET A 19 4.12 -4.38 -14.24
C MET A 19 4.64 -3.31 -15.21
N THR A 20 3.74 -2.65 -15.95
CA THR A 20 4.11 -1.69 -16.98
C THR A 20 4.31 -0.30 -16.39
N ALA A 21 5.48 0.29 -16.59
CA ALA A 21 5.75 1.71 -16.40
C ALA A 21 5.80 2.39 -17.78
N ALA A 22 4.72 3.08 -18.14
CA ALA A 22 4.59 3.80 -19.41
C ALA A 22 4.61 5.31 -19.19
N HIS A 23 5.32 6.03 -20.06
CA HIS A 23 5.32 7.48 -20.11
C HIS A 23 4.91 7.94 -21.52
N SER A 24 3.75 8.61 -21.62
CA SER A 24 3.12 8.94 -22.90
C SER A 24 2.88 7.67 -23.75
N ILE A 25 3.38 7.61 -24.98
CA ILE A 25 3.26 6.45 -25.90
C ILE A 25 4.35 5.38 -25.68
N MET A 26 5.37 5.67 -24.86
CA MET A 26 6.54 4.81 -24.67
C MET A 26 6.40 3.97 -23.40
N VAL A 27 6.60 2.66 -23.52
CA VAL A 27 6.81 1.79 -22.36
C VAL A 27 8.27 1.89 -21.95
N MET A 28 8.51 2.44 -20.77
CA MET A 28 9.86 2.61 -20.22
C MET A 28 10.37 1.31 -19.61
N LYS A 29 9.46 0.56 -18.98
CA LYS A 29 9.76 -0.69 -18.28
C LYS A 29 8.51 -1.58 -18.24
N ASP A 30 8.68 -2.88 -18.36
CA ASP A 30 7.60 -3.88 -18.34
C ASP A 30 7.68 -4.84 -17.13
N ASP A 31 8.71 -4.71 -16.28
CA ASP A 31 8.96 -5.50 -15.08
C ASP A 31 8.99 -4.66 -13.79
N GLU A 32 8.13 -3.64 -13.68
CA GLU A 32 8.02 -2.82 -12.47
C GLU A 32 7.19 -3.52 -11.38
N ASP A 33 7.73 -3.59 -10.16
CA ASP A 33 6.99 -4.07 -8.99
C ASP A 33 6.34 -2.91 -8.26
N LYS A 34 5.00 -2.89 -8.25
CA LYS A 34 4.18 -1.87 -7.59
C LYS A 34 3.61 -2.37 -6.26
N THR A 35 4.09 -3.51 -5.78
CA THR A 35 3.72 -4.09 -4.49
C THR A 35 4.75 -3.76 -3.42
N TYR A 36 4.26 -3.45 -2.22
CA TYR A 36 5.08 -3.04 -1.09
C TYR A 36 4.70 -3.85 0.15
N ASN A 37 5.69 -4.56 0.70
CA ASN A 37 5.53 -5.32 1.93
C ASN A 37 5.71 -4.40 3.15
N ILE A 38 4.60 -4.10 3.81
CA ILE A 38 4.58 -3.22 5.01
C ILE A 38 5.11 -3.99 6.22
N THR A 39 4.56 -5.17 6.43
CA THR A 39 4.91 -6.13 7.48
C THR A 39 4.87 -7.53 6.87
N ASN A 40 5.41 -8.55 7.55
CA ASN A 40 5.39 -9.95 7.09
C ASN A 40 4.00 -10.49 6.70
N ASN A 41 2.93 -9.86 7.20
CA ASN A 41 1.55 -10.30 7.04
C ASN A 41 0.66 -9.26 6.34
N VAL A 42 1.25 -8.17 5.83
CA VAL A 42 0.52 -7.02 5.25
C VAL A 42 1.23 -6.55 3.99
N VAL A 43 0.50 -6.57 2.88
CA VAL A 43 0.95 -6.12 1.57
C VAL A 43 0.10 -4.95 1.09
N MET A 44 0.72 -4.03 0.37
CA MET A 44 0.10 -2.84 -0.19
C MET A 44 0.43 -2.73 -1.69
N GLY A 45 -0.59 -2.64 -2.54
CA GLY A 45 -0.42 -2.26 -3.95
C GLY A 45 -0.74 -0.78 -4.11
N VAL A 46 0.14 0.00 -4.74
CA VAL A 46 -0.02 1.45 -4.90
C VAL A 46 0.06 1.82 -6.38
N THR A 47 -0.83 2.70 -6.82
CA THR A 47 -0.85 3.26 -8.19
C THR A 47 -1.15 4.74 -8.14
N GLY A 48 -0.77 5.49 -9.16
CA GLY A 48 -1.03 6.93 -9.17
C GLY A 48 -0.03 7.72 -10.00
N GLU A 49 0.22 8.96 -9.58
CA GLU A 49 1.16 9.85 -10.26
C GLU A 49 2.61 9.36 -10.09
N ALA A 50 3.37 9.46 -11.18
CA ALA A 50 4.77 9.06 -11.19
C ALA A 50 5.57 9.88 -10.18
N GLY A 51 6.31 9.20 -9.29
CA GLY A 51 7.10 9.81 -8.22
C GLY A 51 6.38 9.92 -6.87
N ASP A 52 5.06 10.11 -6.87
CA ASP A 52 4.28 10.07 -5.63
C ASP A 52 4.11 8.65 -5.08
N VAL A 53 3.92 7.68 -5.98
CA VAL A 53 3.76 6.25 -5.65
C VAL A 53 4.90 5.72 -4.78
N PRO A 54 6.19 5.74 -5.20
CA PRO A 54 7.27 5.21 -4.38
C PRO A 54 7.46 6.02 -3.09
N ARG A 55 7.34 7.36 -3.16
CA ARG A 55 7.47 8.25 -2.00
C ARG A 55 6.45 7.91 -0.91
N PHE A 56 5.19 7.75 -1.31
CA PHE A 56 4.11 7.40 -0.41
C PHE A 56 4.28 5.99 0.17
N ALA A 57 4.59 5.01 -0.68
CA ALA A 57 4.73 3.62 -0.27
C ALA A 57 5.88 3.42 0.72
N GLU A 58 7.04 4.04 0.44
CA GLU A 58 8.19 4.03 1.34
C GLU A 58 7.89 4.75 2.65
N TYR A 59 7.26 5.93 2.58
CA TYR A 59 6.88 6.69 3.78
C TYR A 59 6.04 5.83 4.74
N ILE A 60 5.00 5.17 4.24
CA ILE A 60 4.15 4.31 5.06
C ILE A 60 4.94 3.11 5.61
N THR A 61 5.69 2.42 4.75
CA THR A 61 6.48 1.24 5.12
C THR A 61 7.49 1.55 6.23
N GLN A 62 8.24 2.65 6.10
CA GLN A 62 9.27 3.02 7.07
C GLN A 62 8.66 3.48 8.40
N ASN A 63 7.54 4.19 8.38
CA ASN A 63 6.87 4.60 9.62
C ASN A 63 6.30 3.40 10.40
N VAL A 64 5.74 2.42 9.70
CA VAL A 64 5.26 1.17 10.34
C VAL A 64 6.43 0.36 10.91
N LYS A 65 7.55 0.25 10.16
CA LYS A 65 8.79 -0.40 10.65
C LYS A 65 9.35 0.31 11.88
N LEU A 66 9.41 1.64 11.87
CA LEU A 66 9.85 2.45 13.01
C LEU A 66 8.96 2.23 14.23
N TYR A 67 7.64 2.17 14.04
CA TYR A 67 6.71 1.88 15.13
C TYR A 67 6.99 0.52 15.76
N ARG A 68 7.22 -0.52 14.95
CA ARG A 68 7.59 -1.85 15.42
C ARG A 68 8.88 -1.83 16.23
N MET A 69 9.92 -1.16 15.73
CA MET A 69 11.20 -1.04 16.43
C MET A 69 11.09 -0.30 17.78
N ARG A 70 10.25 0.74 17.84
CA ARG A 70 10.09 1.54 19.06
C ARG A 70 9.26 0.83 20.14
N ASN A 71 8.21 0.11 19.75
CA ASN A 71 7.25 -0.46 20.70
C ASN A 71 7.44 -1.97 20.92
N GLY A 72 8.22 -2.66 20.07
CA GLY A 72 8.48 -4.09 20.18
C GLY A 72 7.36 -5.01 19.68
N TYR A 73 6.29 -4.47 19.10
CA TYR A 73 5.17 -5.23 18.52
C TYR A 73 4.69 -4.63 17.19
N ASP A 74 4.08 -5.47 16.35
CA ASP A 74 3.53 -5.07 15.06
C ASP A 74 2.18 -4.36 15.21
N LEU A 75 1.93 -3.35 14.36
CA LEU A 75 0.63 -2.67 14.28
C LEU A 75 -0.46 -3.63 13.78
N SER A 76 -1.67 -3.49 14.31
CA SER A 76 -2.84 -4.20 13.79
C SER A 76 -3.22 -3.67 12.40
N ILE A 77 -3.76 -4.55 11.55
CA ILE A 77 -4.13 -4.19 10.16
C ILE A 77 -5.09 -2.99 10.11
N PRO A 78 -6.14 -2.89 10.96
CA PRO A 78 -7.00 -1.71 10.98
C PRO A 78 -6.27 -0.43 11.38
N ALA A 79 -5.27 -0.52 12.27
CA ALA A 79 -4.46 0.62 12.67
C ALA A 79 -3.58 1.11 11.52
N ILE A 80 -2.94 0.19 10.78
CA ILE A 80 -2.16 0.52 9.58
C ILE A 80 -3.06 1.20 8.55
N ALA A 81 -4.23 0.64 8.25
CA ALA A 81 -5.12 1.24 7.26
C ALA A 81 -5.66 2.62 7.69
N THR A 82 -5.95 2.79 8.98
CA THR A 82 -6.35 4.10 9.52
C THR A 82 -5.22 5.11 9.40
N PHE A 83 -3.97 4.70 9.68
CA PHE A 83 -2.79 5.53 9.52
C PHE A 83 -2.58 5.94 8.06
N THR A 84 -2.58 4.98 7.13
CA THR A 84 -2.42 5.23 5.68
C THR A 84 -3.48 6.20 5.15
N ARG A 85 -4.75 5.96 5.49
CA ARG A 85 -5.86 6.85 5.10
C ARG A 85 -5.70 8.26 5.69
N LYS A 86 -5.27 8.34 6.95
CA LYS A 86 -5.03 9.63 7.62
C LYS A 86 -3.92 10.41 6.90
N THR A 87 -2.82 9.75 6.54
CA THR A 87 -1.72 10.37 5.79
C THR A 87 -2.20 10.96 4.47
N VAL A 88 -2.99 10.22 3.69
CA VAL A 88 -3.55 10.74 2.42
C VAL A 88 -4.50 11.91 2.69
N ALA A 89 -5.39 11.79 3.66
CA ALA A 89 -6.36 12.84 3.99
C ALA A 89 -5.71 14.14 4.48
N GLU A 90 -4.61 14.05 5.22
CA GLU A 90 -3.83 15.21 5.67
C GLU A 90 -3.12 15.90 4.50
N HIS A 91 -2.53 15.13 3.59
CA HIS A 91 -1.81 15.68 2.44
C HIS A 91 -2.74 16.20 1.35
N LEU A 92 -3.98 15.71 1.28
CA LEU A 92 -4.99 16.16 0.30
C LEU A 92 -5.25 17.68 0.36
N ARG A 93 -5.10 18.30 1.54
CA ARG A 93 -5.28 19.74 1.75
C ARG A 93 -3.96 20.53 1.82
N SER A 94 -2.84 19.87 1.59
CA SER A 94 -1.51 20.49 1.61
C SER A 94 -1.16 21.12 0.26
N GLN A 95 -0.04 21.84 0.20
CA GLN A 95 0.48 22.40 -1.06
C GLN A 95 0.93 21.32 -2.06
N SER A 96 1.23 20.10 -1.60
CA SER A 96 1.64 18.95 -2.42
C SER A 96 0.82 17.71 -2.02
N PRO A 97 -0.38 17.54 -2.60
CA PRO A 97 -1.20 16.37 -2.34
C PRO A 97 -0.60 15.12 -2.99
N TYR A 98 -0.64 13.99 -2.27
CA TYR A 98 -0.33 12.69 -2.87
C TYR A 98 -1.45 12.27 -3.81
N GLN A 99 -1.15 12.12 -5.09
CA GLN A 99 -2.10 11.58 -6.07
C GLN A 99 -1.90 10.06 -6.21
N VAL A 100 -2.34 9.33 -5.20
CA VAL A 100 -2.18 7.87 -5.12
C VAL A 100 -3.49 7.18 -4.77
N ASN A 101 -3.72 6.03 -5.39
CA ASN A 101 -4.73 5.04 -5.01
C ASN A 101 -4.00 3.80 -4.51
N PHE A 102 -4.54 3.14 -3.49
CA PHE A 102 -3.86 2.00 -2.89
C PHE A 102 -4.84 0.93 -2.39
N MET A 103 -4.38 -0.31 -2.49
CA MET A 103 -5.04 -1.48 -1.89
C MET A 103 -4.18 -2.02 -0.77
N LEU A 104 -4.78 -2.22 0.40
CA LEU A 104 -4.10 -2.81 1.56
C LEU A 104 -4.77 -4.13 1.92
N GLY A 105 -3.95 -5.19 1.93
CA GLY A 105 -4.36 -6.55 2.25
C GLY A 105 -3.53 -7.10 3.39
N GLY A 106 -4.17 -7.66 4.40
CA GLY A 106 -3.46 -8.30 5.50
C GLY A 106 -4.21 -9.47 6.12
N TYR A 107 -3.43 -10.38 6.70
CA TYR A 107 -3.92 -11.54 7.43
C TYR A 107 -3.47 -11.49 8.89
N ASN A 108 -4.42 -11.44 9.84
CA ASN A 108 -4.11 -11.50 11.26
C ASN A 108 -4.06 -12.97 11.72
N PRO A 109 -2.90 -13.52 12.12
CA PRO A 109 -2.78 -14.92 12.55
C PRO A 109 -3.58 -15.25 13.81
N THR A 110 -3.68 -14.29 14.74
CA THR A 110 -4.31 -14.49 16.05
C THR A 110 -5.84 -14.62 15.92
N GLU A 111 -6.45 -13.77 15.10
CA GLU A 111 -7.90 -13.73 14.90
C GLU A 111 -8.35 -14.54 13.67
N LYS A 112 -7.41 -15.08 12.88
CA LYS A 112 -7.63 -15.63 11.53
C LYS A 112 -8.49 -14.71 10.66
N LYS A 113 -8.36 -13.41 10.88
CA LYS A 113 -9.22 -12.40 10.26
C LYS A 113 -8.47 -11.72 9.13
N ILE A 114 -9.12 -11.73 7.98
CA ILE A 114 -8.63 -11.04 6.80
C ILE A 114 -9.27 -9.68 6.70
N THR A 115 -8.42 -8.66 6.59
CA THR A 115 -8.83 -7.28 6.41
C THR A 115 -8.35 -6.79 5.05
N PHE A 116 -9.29 -6.26 4.27
CA PHE A 116 -9.07 -5.74 2.94
C PHE A 116 -9.63 -4.31 2.89
N ILE A 117 -8.81 -3.34 2.51
CA ILE A 117 -9.21 -1.93 2.47
C ILE A 117 -8.76 -1.34 1.14
N LEU A 118 -9.73 -0.75 0.43
CA LEU A 118 -9.57 -0.06 -0.85
C LEU A 118 -9.76 1.44 -0.60
N HIS A 119 -8.82 2.28 -1.05
CA HIS A 119 -8.97 3.73 -1.17
C HIS A 119 -8.38 4.25 -2.48
#